data_AF-A0A5K0XPR5-F1
#
_entry.id   AF-A0A5K0XPR5-F1
#
_cell.length_a   1.000
_cell.length_b   1.000
_cell.length_c   1.000
_cell.angle_alpha   90.00
_cell.angle_beta   90.00
_cell.angle_gamma   90.00
#
_symmetry.space_group_name_H-M   'P 1'
#
loop_
_entity.id
_entity.type
_entity.pdbx_description
1 polymer ?
#
loop_
_entity_poly.entity_id
_entity_poly.type
_entity_poly.pdbx_seq_one_letter_code
_entity_poly.pdbx_strand_id
1 'polypeptide(L)' 'VSEKRWYWLKVFALATIRDWDALEKFSKEKRPPI' A
#
# COMPACT_ATOMS: atom_id res chain seq x y z
N VAL A 1 12.32 -0.24 9.86
CA VAL A 1 11.05 -0.97 9.59
C VAL A 1 11.27 -1.81 8.33
N SER A 2 11.01 -3.12 8.37
CA SER A 2 11.15 -3.98 7.18
C SER A 2 10.26 -3.46 6.03
N GLU A 3 10.76 -3.41 4.79
CA GLU A 3 10.01 -2.91 3.63
C GLU A 3 8.65 -3.58 3.46
N LYS A 4 8.56 -4.87 3.80
CA LYS A 4 7.30 -5.62 3.84
C LYS A 4 6.29 -4.98 4.80
N ARG A 5 6.72 -4.67 6.02
CA ARG A 5 5.85 -4.01 7.03
C ARG A 5 5.45 -2.61 6.59
N TRP A 6 6.35 -1.85 5.98
CA TRP A 6 6.03 -0.52 5.47
C TRP A 6 5.00 -0.56 4.33
N TYR A 7 5.12 -1.51 3.40
CA TYR A 7 4.17 -1.71 2.31
C TYR A 7 2.76 -1.97 2.85
N TRP A 8 2.62 -2.92 3.78
CA TRP A 8 1.32 -3.26 4.38
C TRP A 8 0.73 -2.11 5.19
N LEU A 9 1.55 -1.35 5.92
CA LEU A 9 1.09 -0.16 6.62
C LEU A 9 0.55 0.90 5.65
N LYS A 10 1.19 1.09 4.51
CA LYS A 10 0.75 2.05 3.49
C LYS A 10 -0.56 1.61 2.83
N VAL A 11 -0.69 0.33 2.47
CA VAL A 11 -1.96 -0.26 1.99
C VAL A 11 -3.07 -0.06 3.01
N PHE A 12 -2.80 -0.36 4.27
CA PHE A 12 -3.79 -0.24 5.35
C PHE A 12 -4.22 1.21 5.58
N ALA A 13 -3.29 2.16 5.54
CA ALA A 13 -3.58 3.59 5.64
C ALA A 13 -4.51 4.04 4.49
N LEU A 14 -4.19 3.67 3.24
CA LEU A 14 -4.99 4.01 2.06
C LEU A 14 -6.40 3.38 2.12
N ALA A 15 -6.50 2.13 2.58
CA ALA A 15 -7.78 1.47 2.79
C ALA A 15 -8.61 2.12 3.91
N THR A 16 -7.96 2.59 4.98
CA THR A 16 -8.62 3.26 6.12
C THR A 16 -9.27 4.57 5.70
N ILE A 17 -8.59 5.35 4.85
CA ILE A 17 -9.14 6.60 4.29
C ILE A 17 -10.06 6.36 3.07
N ARG A 18 -10.28 5.10 2.69
CA ARG A 18 -11.10 4.66 1.54
C ARG A 18 -10.65 5.26 0.20
N ASP A 19 -9.36 5.58 0.08
CA ASP A 19 -8.79 6.13 -1.14
C ASP A 19 -8.34 5.00 -2.07
N TRP A 20 -9.32 4.47 -2.81
CA TRP A 20 -9.12 3.34 -3.70
C TRP A 20 -8.31 3.70 -4.96
N ASP A 21 -8.38 4.95 -5.43
CA ASP A 21 -7.59 5.43 -6.58
C ASP A 21 -6.09 5.48 -6.23
N ALA A 22 -5.76 6.04 -5.06
CA ALA A 22 -4.39 6.05 -4.57
C ALA A 22 -3.87 4.63 -4.27
N LEU A 23 -4.74 3.73 -3.79
CA LEU A 23 -4.37 2.34 -3.56
C LEU A 23 -4.04 1.59 -4.86
N GLU A 24 -4.84 1.81 -5.92
CA GLU A 24 -4.59 1.19 -7.21
C GLU A 24 -3.27 1.68 -7.83
N LYS A 25 -3.01 2.99 -7.79
CA LYS A 25 -1.74 3.57 -8.23
C LYS A 25 -0.56 3.01 -7.46
N PHE A 26 -0.67 2.97 -6.13
CA PHE A 26 0.36 2.43 -5.25
C PHE A 26 0.69 0.97 -5.56
N SER A 27 -0.34 0.14 -5.79
CA SER A 27 -0.17 -1.27 -6.15
C SER A 27 0.48 -1.48 -7.51
N LYS A 28 0.31 -0.54 -8.46
CA LYS A 28 0.95 -0.58 -9.79
C LYS A 28 2.42 -0.15 -9.72
N GLU A 29 2.74 0.84 -8.89
CA GLU A 29 4.11 1.35 -8.72
C GLU A 29 5.00 0.42 -7.90
N LYS A 30 4.50 -0.12 -6.79
CA LYS A 30 5.24 -1.06 -5.93
C LYS A 30 4.58 -2.43 -5.99
N ARG A 31 5.30 -3.40 -6.55
CA ARG A 31 4.92 -4.81 -6.44
C ARG A 31 4.96 -5.23 -4.96
N PRO A 32 3.96 -5.98 -4.47
CA PRO A 32 3.97 -6.46 -3.11
C PRO A 32 5.21 -7.34 -2.89
N PRO A 33 6.00 -7.07 -1.83
CA PRO A 33 7.11 -7.94 -1.47
C PRO A 33 6.52 -9.27 -0.98
N ILE A 34 6.73 -10.33 -1.77
CA ILE A 34 6.34 -11.72 -1.45
C ILE A 34 7.11 -12.18 -0.22
#